data_AF-A0A9P8TKK0-F1
#
_entry.id   AF-A0A9P8TKK0-F1
#
_cell.length_a   1.000
_cell.length_b   1.000
_cell.length_c   1.000
_cell.angle_alpha   90.00
_cell.angle_beta   90.00
_cell.angle_gamma   90.00
#
_symmetry.space_group_name_H-M   'P 1'
#
loop_
_entity.id
_entity.type
_entity.pdbx_description
1 polymer ?
#
loop_
_entity_poly.entity_id
_entity_poly.type
_entity_poly.pdbx_seq_one_letter_code
_entity_poly.pdbx_strand_id
1 'polypeptide(L)'
;MPPSDRALFISPRDSSTSSIDTLISKLFPDQTITNDPSQVIQLHTKYYQTLFTALSDQYDTISSYLNEFCDDEVKVLRDVMKILILIVDDLQKVSIDELINVSQRFEIDGNDDINLIIYLTSEKDTKLEVNQLRDKLLDAEIYNWEIITTYQETQGERYGVERLREAIDAAPWGMEEGDQSVDVEDIFGPLKLEAKDQEEEEEEEEVGEQFKDIDIMTLVSQIQNFKDHITDLTTITETEKHERIMKFINNLNI
;
A
#
# COMPACT_ATOMS: atom_id res chain seq x y z
N MET A 1 16.60 9.66 -0.42
CA MET A 1 15.22 9.44 0.05
C MET A 1 15.26 8.27 1.00
N PRO A 2 14.65 8.35 2.19
CA PRO A 2 14.48 7.13 2.99
C PRO A 2 13.62 6.16 2.18
N PRO A 3 13.77 4.85 2.36
CA PRO A 3 12.88 3.90 1.71
C PRO A 3 11.47 4.23 2.19
N SER A 4 10.58 4.61 1.26
CA SER A 4 9.15 4.69 1.58
C SER A 4 8.72 3.28 1.93
N ASP A 5 8.16 3.09 3.13
CA ASP A 5 7.60 1.81 3.54
C ASP A 5 6.63 1.29 2.48
N ARG A 6 6.59 -0.03 2.31
CA ARG A 6 5.81 -0.66 1.24
C ARG A 6 4.85 -1.72 1.76
N ALA A 7 3.65 -1.73 1.18
CA ALA A 7 2.75 -2.89 1.23
C ALA A 7 2.73 -3.55 -0.14
N LEU A 8 3.00 -4.86 -0.20
CA LEU A 8 2.93 -5.63 -1.42
C LEU A 8 1.63 -6.44 -1.47
N PHE A 9 0.77 -6.14 -2.44
CA PHE A 9 -0.48 -6.84 -2.72
C PHE A 9 -0.25 -7.82 -3.88
N ILE A 10 -0.56 -9.09 -3.65
CA ILE A 10 -0.30 -10.15 -4.63
C ILE A 10 -1.58 -10.95 -4.86
N SER A 11 -2.03 -11.06 -6.10
CA SER A 11 -3.28 -11.77 -6.45
C SER A 11 -3.09 -12.83 -7.54
N PRO A 12 -3.95 -13.86 -7.62
CA PRO A 12 -3.90 -14.79 -8.74
C PRO A 12 -4.21 -14.05 -10.06
N ARG A 13 -3.42 -14.31 -11.10
CA ARG A 13 -3.59 -13.70 -12.44
C ARG A 13 -5.00 -13.92 -13.01
N ASP A 14 -5.54 -15.12 -12.79
CA ASP A 14 -6.85 -15.55 -13.32
C ASP A 14 -8.01 -15.31 -12.33
N SER A 15 -7.79 -14.57 -11.24
CA SER A 15 -8.87 -14.37 -10.27
C SER A 15 -9.99 -13.51 -10.88
N SER A 16 -11.18 -14.09 -10.98
CA SER A 16 -12.38 -13.40 -11.45
C SER A 16 -13.05 -12.56 -10.37
N THR A 17 -12.59 -12.67 -9.12
CA THR A 17 -13.31 -12.27 -7.91
C THR A 17 -12.83 -10.96 -7.30
N SER A 18 -11.62 -10.48 -7.57
CA SER A 18 -11.16 -9.16 -7.12
C SER A 18 -9.85 -8.73 -7.78
N SER A 19 -9.88 -7.69 -8.61
CA SER A 19 -8.64 -7.01 -8.99
C SER A 19 -8.05 -6.31 -7.75
N ILE A 20 -6.72 -6.28 -7.65
CA ILE A 20 -6.02 -5.54 -6.60
C ILE A 20 -6.50 -4.08 -6.57
N ASP A 21 -6.66 -3.45 -7.73
CA ASP A 21 -7.17 -2.07 -7.83
C ASP A 21 -8.54 -1.90 -7.18
N THR A 22 -9.44 -2.89 -7.34
CA THR A 22 -10.75 -2.87 -6.68
C THR A 22 -10.60 -3.00 -5.16
N LEU A 23 -9.67 -3.81 -4.67
CA LEU A 23 -9.42 -3.95 -3.24
C LEU A 23 -8.81 -2.67 -2.66
N ILE A 24 -7.80 -2.10 -3.31
CA ILE A 24 -7.17 -0.83 -2.91
C ILE A 24 -8.21 0.30 -2.92
N SER A 25 -9.06 0.39 -3.95
CA SER A 25 -10.15 1.40 -3.99
C SER A 25 -11.13 1.27 -2.83
N LYS A 26 -11.39 0.05 -2.36
CA LYS A 26 -12.25 -0.20 -1.20
C LYS A 26 -11.54 0.12 0.12
N LEU A 27 -10.25 -0.15 0.20
CA LEU A 27 -9.43 0.17 1.38
C LEU A 27 -9.19 1.68 1.52
N PHE A 28 -9.07 2.40 0.40
CA PHE A 28 -8.70 3.82 0.34
C PHE A 28 -9.62 4.59 -0.62
N PRO A 29 -10.91 4.78 -0.27
CA PRO A 29 -11.91 5.35 -1.18
C PRO A 29 -11.63 6.82 -1.58
N ASP A 30 -10.88 7.55 -0.76
CA ASP A 30 -10.56 8.96 -0.99
C ASP A 30 -9.29 9.16 -1.84
N GLN A 31 -8.63 8.06 -2.25
CA GLN A 31 -7.40 8.10 -3.04
C GLN A 31 -7.69 7.97 -4.54
N THR A 32 -6.92 8.68 -5.36
CA THR A 32 -6.98 8.48 -6.81
C THR A 32 -6.20 7.21 -7.17
N ILE A 33 -6.93 6.12 -7.40
CA ILE A 33 -6.34 4.86 -7.82
C ILE A 33 -5.96 4.95 -9.30
N THR A 34 -4.70 4.64 -9.59
CA THR A 34 -4.18 4.56 -10.96
C THR A 34 -3.99 3.08 -11.33
N ASN A 35 -3.84 2.76 -12.61
CA ASN A 35 -3.49 1.41 -13.04
C ASN A 35 -1.98 1.15 -12.95
N ASP A 36 -1.26 1.93 -12.14
CA ASP A 36 0.17 1.75 -11.92
C ASP A 36 0.40 0.60 -10.91
N PRO A 37 1.31 -0.35 -11.19
CA PRO A 37 1.72 -1.36 -10.21
C PRO A 37 2.32 -0.76 -8.93
N SER A 38 2.69 0.52 -8.90
CA SER A 38 3.20 1.22 -7.71
C SER A 38 2.41 2.49 -7.45
N GLN A 39 1.77 2.59 -6.29
CA GLN A 39 0.91 3.72 -5.92
C GLN A 39 1.28 4.26 -4.55
N VAL A 40 1.45 5.57 -4.43
CA VAL A 40 1.64 6.21 -3.13
C VAL A 40 0.28 6.39 -2.47
N ILE A 41 0.12 5.85 -1.27
CA ILE A 41 -1.11 5.92 -0.48
C ILE A 41 -0.85 6.78 0.75
N GLN A 42 -1.71 7.78 0.94
CA GLN A 42 -1.77 8.52 2.20
C GLN A 42 -2.71 7.81 3.15
N LEU A 43 -2.12 7.30 4.23
CA LEU A 43 -2.83 6.62 5.30
C LEU A 43 -3.16 7.63 6.38
N HIS A 44 -4.45 7.89 6.55
CA HIS A 44 -4.96 8.75 7.61
C HIS A 44 -5.77 7.90 8.58
N THR A 45 -5.35 7.89 9.84
CA THR A 45 -6.08 7.29 10.95
C THR A 45 -6.42 8.38 11.97
N LYS A 46 -7.24 8.05 12.96
CA LYS A 46 -7.51 8.96 14.08
C LYS A 46 -6.30 9.21 14.99
N TYR A 47 -5.21 8.48 14.80
CA TYR A 47 -4.03 8.51 15.66
C TYR A 47 -2.79 9.08 14.98
N TYR A 48 -2.66 8.91 13.66
CA TYR A 48 -1.49 9.31 12.91
C TYR A 48 -1.81 9.45 11.42
N GLN A 49 -0.88 10.08 10.71
CA GLN A 49 -0.87 10.16 9.26
C GLN A 49 0.51 9.74 8.75
N THR A 50 0.53 8.89 7.73
CA THR A 50 1.78 8.45 7.07
C THR A 50 1.57 8.24 5.57
N LEU A 51 2.67 8.09 4.84
CA LEU A 51 2.68 7.73 3.43
C LEU A 51 3.36 6.38 3.27
N PHE A 52 2.74 5.48 2.51
CA PHE A 52 3.39 4.23 2.10
C PHE A 52 3.18 4.00 0.60
N THR A 53 3.97 3.10 0.02
CA THR A 53 3.82 2.68 -1.37
C THR A 53 3.10 1.33 -1.43
N ALA A 54 1.91 1.30 -2.01
CA ALA A 54 1.21 0.08 -2.37
C ALA A 54 1.79 -0.45 -3.69
N LEU A 55 2.38 -1.65 -3.64
CA LEU A 55 2.85 -2.38 -4.80
C LEU A 55 1.83 -3.46 -5.14
N SER A 56 1.55 -3.66 -6.43
CA SER A 56 0.59 -4.64 -6.92
C SER A 56 1.29 -5.61 -7.87
N ASP A 57 1.09 -6.90 -7.64
CA ASP A 57 1.67 -7.96 -8.46
C ASP A 57 0.71 -9.16 -8.60
N GLN A 58 1.01 -10.04 -9.56
CA GLN A 58 0.18 -11.19 -9.86
C GLN A 58 0.98 -12.48 -9.97
N TYR A 59 0.39 -13.59 -9.53
CA TYR A 59 0.98 -14.92 -9.64
C TYR A 59 0.13 -15.86 -10.49
N ASP A 60 0.80 -16.74 -11.21
CA ASP A 60 0.16 -17.90 -11.85
C ASP A 60 -0.01 -19.05 -10.84
N THR A 61 1.01 -19.27 -10.01
CA THR A 61 0.97 -20.18 -8.87
C THR A 61 1.62 -19.51 -7.67
N ILE A 62 0.95 -19.60 -6.51
CA ILE A 62 1.45 -18.97 -5.28
C ILE A 62 2.81 -19.55 -4.88
N SER A 63 2.98 -20.87 -5.04
CA SER A 63 4.23 -21.59 -4.81
C SER A 63 5.42 -21.01 -5.56
N SER A 64 5.30 -20.84 -6.88
CA SER A 64 6.38 -20.28 -7.69
C SER A 64 6.72 -18.86 -7.26
N TYR A 65 5.69 -18.05 -6.96
CA TYR A 65 5.87 -16.67 -6.54
C TYR A 65 6.59 -16.57 -5.20
N LEU A 66 6.15 -17.33 -4.19
CA LEU A 66 6.76 -17.29 -2.86
C LEU A 66 8.22 -17.78 -2.87
N ASN A 67 8.54 -18.75 -3.74
CA ASN A 67 9.92 -19.20 -3.93
C ASN A 67 10.80 -18.10 -4.53
N GLU A 68 10.36 -17.47 -5.63
CA GLU A 68 11.07 -16.33 -6.24
C GLU A 68 11.20 -15.17 -5.25
N PHE A 69 10.13 -14.89 -4.51
CA PHE A 69 10.12 -13.85 -3.49
C PHE A 69 11.10 -14.12 -2.34
N CYS A 70 11.54 -15.37 -2.13
CA CYS A 70 12.57 -15.72 -1.14
C CYS A 70 14.01 -15.61 -1.69
N ASP A 71 14.20 -15.36 -2.98
CA ASP A 71 15.52 -15.27 -3.59
C ASP A 71 16.29 -14.02 -3.11
N ASP A 72 17.61 -14.11 -3.10
CA ASP A 72 18.49 -13.02 -2.65
C ASP A 72 18.36 -11.77 -3.53
N GLU A 73 18.01 -11.94 -4.80
CA GLU A 73 17.79 -10.84 -5.75
C GLU A 73 16.62 -9.94 -5.33
N VAL A 74 15.64 -10.49 -4.61
CA VAL A 74 14.44 -9.80 -4.13
C VAL A 74 14.64 -9.18 -2.75
N LYS A 75 15.81 -9.41 -2.10
CA LYS A 75 16.08 -8.89 -0.74
C LYS A 75 15.86 -7.38 -0.62
N VAL A 76 16.25 -6.61 -1.63
CA VAL A 76 16.10 -5.14 -1.64
C VAL A 76 14.63 -4.72 -1.53
N LEU A 77 13.70 -5.51 -2.10
CA LEU A 77 12.27 -5.28 -1.95
C LEU A 77 11.79 -5.64 -0.54
N ARG A 78 12.27 -6.77 0.01
CA ARG A 78 11.91 -7.19 1.38
C ARG A 78 12.39 -6.20 2.44
N ASP A 79 13.58 -5.62 2.27
CA ASP A 79 14.17 -4.64 3.20
C ASP A 79 13.36 -3.34 3.35
N VAL A 80 12.42 -3.07 2.45
CA VAL A 80 11.59 -1.86 2.47
C VAL A 80 10.11 -2.15 2.67
N MET A 81 9.74 -3.42 2.82
CA MET A 81 8.37 -3.84 3.02
C MET A 81 8.00 -3.80 4.50
N LYS A 82 6.72 -3.52 4.77
CA LYS A 82 6.09 -3.63 6.10
C LYS A 82 4.91 -4.60 6.10
N ILE A 83 4.30 -4.83 4.95
CA ILE A 83 3.19 -5.77 4.81
C ILE A 83 3.33 -6.54 3.51
N LEU A 84 3.15 -7.86 3.60
CA LEU A 84 2.93 -8.76 2.48
C LEU A 84 1.47 -9.24 2.51
N ILE A 85 0.67 -8.89 1.52
CA ILE A 85 -0.76 -9.24 1.43
C ILE A 85 -0.94 -10.25 0.30
N LEU A 86 -1.11 -11.51 0.67
CA LEU A 86 -1.42 -12.62 -0.23
C LEU A 86 -2.94 -12.72 -0.39
N ILE A 87 -3.45 -12.28 -1.53
CA ILE A 87 -4.85 -12.46 -1.89
C ILE A 87 -5.00 -13.87 -2.43
N VAL A 88 -5.90 -14.64 -1.81
CA VAL A 88 -6.09 -16.06 -2.10
C VAL A 88 -7.56 -16.33 -2.42
N ASP A 89 -7.80 -17.03 -3.52
CA ASP A 89 -9.12 -17.43 -4.00
C ASP A 89 -9.46 -18.91 -3.72
N ASP A 90 -8.48 -19.67 -3.23
CA ASP A 90 -8.58 -21.08 -2.91
C ASP A 90 -7.51 -21.43 -1.87
N LEU A 91 -7.94 -21.66 -0.64
CA LEU A 91 -7.06 -21.98 0.48
C LEU A 91 -6.22 -23.25 0.26
N GLN A 92 -6.69 -24.19 -0.58
CA GLN A 92 -5.96 -25.43 -0.84
C GLN A 92 -4.67 -25.22 -1.65
N LYS A 93 -4.54 -24.07 -2.31
CA LYS A 93 -3.32 -23.70 -3.04
C LYS A 93 -2.22 -23.20 -2.10
N VAL A 94 -2.54 -22.87 -0.85
CA VAL A 94 -1.59 -22.32 0.12
C VAL A 94 -0.84 -23.45 0.81
N SER A 95 0.47 -23.52 0.59
CA SER A 95 1.34 -24.47 1.28
C SER A 95 1.89 -23.86 2.58
N ILE A 96 1.71 -24.56 3.70
CA ILE A 96 2.31 -24.16 4.99
C ILE A 96 3.84 -24.10 4.90
N ASP A 97 4.48 -25.07 4.24
CA ASP A 97 5.94 -25.11 4.13
C ASP A 97 6.50 -23.88 3.40
N GLU A 98 5.74 -23.33 2.44
CA GLU A 98 6.12 -22.11 1.72
C GLU A 98 5.96 -20.87 2.58
N LEU A 99 4.89 -20.79 3.38
CA LEU A 99 4.69 -19.70 4.33
C LEU A 99 5.76 -19.71 5.43
N ILE A 100 6.15 -20.90 5.90
CA ILE A 100 7.28 -21.08 6.83
C ILE A 100 8.56 -20.55 6.19
N ASN A 101 8.84 -20.93 4.94
CA ASN A 101 10.04 -20.48 4.23
C ASN A 101 10.08 -18.95 4.10
N VAL A 102 8.95 -18.31 3.76
CA VAL A 102 8.84 -16.85 3.67
C VAL A 102 9.08 -16.19 5.04
N SER A 103 8.49 -16.73 6.10
CA SER A 103 8.68 -16.20 7.45
C SER A 103 10.13 -16.33 7.93
N GLN A 104 10.75 -17.50 7.73
CA GLN A 104 12.17 -17.70 8.02
C GLN A 104 13.05 -16.77 7.19
N ARG A 105 12.67 -16.50 5.94
CA ARG A 105 13.38 -15.55 5.09
C ARG A 105 13.35 -14.14 5.66
N PHE A 106 12.21 -13.68 6.18
CA PHE A 106 12.11 -12.39 6.86
C PHE A 106 13.05 -12.30 8.06
N GLU A 107 13.10 -13.34 8.90
CA GLU A 107 14.03 -13.40 10.04
C GLU A 107 15.50 -13.36 9.60
N ILE A 108 15.87 -14.16 8.58
CA ILE A 108 17.24 -14.20 8.03
C ILE A 108 17.68 -12.83 7.52
N ASP A 109 16.77 -12.11 6.86
CA ASP A 109 17.05 -10.79 6.30
C ASP A 109 17.02 -9.68 7.38
N GLY A 110 16.59 -9.99 8.61
CA GLY A 110 16.45 -9.05 9.72
C GLY A 110 15.21 -8.15 9.64
N ASN A 111 14.18 -8.60 8.92
CA ASN A 111 12.92 -7.89 8.69
C ASN A 111 11.76 -8.61 9.41
N ASP A 112 11.94 -8.89 10.70
CA ASP A 112 10.97 -9.62 11.53
C ASP A 112 9.67 -8.83 11.77
N ASP A 113 9.64 -7.53 11.41
CA ASP A 113 8.50 -6.64 11.55
C ASP A 113 7.53 -6.65 10.35
N ILE A 114 7.81 -7.44 9.30
CA ILE A 114 6.90 -7.59 8.16
C ILE A 114 5.67 -8.40 8.56
N ASN A 115 4.49 -7.82 8.37
CA ASN A 115 3.23 -8.51 8.58
C ASN A 115 2.82 -9.31 7.32
N LEU A 116 2.67 -10.62 7.47
CA LEU A 116 2.13 -11.52 6.44
C LEU A 116 0.61 -11.66 6.58
N ILE A 117 -0.15 -11.08 5.65
CA ILE A 117 -1.61 -11.15 5.64
C ILE A 117 -2.07 -12.08 4.53
N ILE A 118 -2.83 -13.12 4.88
CA ILE A 118 -3.52 -14.00 3.94
C ILE A 118 -4.97 -13.53 3.85
N TYR A 119 -5.32 -12.88 2.75
CA TYR A 119 -6.65 -12.33 2.51
C TYR A 119 -7.48 -13.30 1.64
N LEU A 120 -8.40 -14.02 2.29
CA LEU A 120 -9.23 -15.04 1.65
C LEU A 120 -10.47 -14.42 1.02
N THR A 121 -10.53 -14.48 -0.30
CA THR A 121 -11.64 -13.94 -1.11
C THR A 121 -12.70 -14.98 -1.44
N SER A 122 -12.39 -16.26 -1.25
CA SER A 122 -13.29 -17.39 -1.50
C SER A 122 -14.42 -17.45 -0.46
N GLU A 123 -15.66 -17.53 -0.92
CA GLU A 123 -16.80 -17.87 -0.07
C GLU A 123 -16.93 -19.39 0.15
N LYS A 124 -16.12 -20.20 -0.55
CA LYS A 124 -16.19 -21.67 -0.49
C LYS A 124 -15.37 -22.24 0.66
N ASP A 125 -14.36 -21.51 1.12
CA ASP A 125 -13.47 -21.95 2.17
C ASP A 125 -14.25 -22.06 3.47
N THR A 126 -14.19 -23.22 4.10
CA THR A 126 -14.95 -23.47 5.32
C THR A 126 -14.20 -22.92 6.54
N LYS A 127 -14.95 -22.49 7.56
CA LYS A 127 -14.37 -22.10 8.86
C LYS A 127 -13.44 -23.17 9.44
N LEU A 128 -13.72 -24.46 9.16
CA LEU A 128 -12.87 -25.56 9.59
C LEU A 128 -11.50 -25.53 8.90
N GLU A 129 -11.46 -25.35 7.58
CA GLU A 129 -10.20 -25.29 6.82
C GLU A 129 -9.36 -24.08 7.20
N VAL A 130 -9.99 -22.91 7.40
CA VAL A 130 -9.31 -21.70 7.87
C VAL A 130 -8.68 -21.93 9.25
N ASN A 131 -9.42 -22.52 10.19
CA ASN A 131 -8.89 -22.83 11.52
C ASN A 131 -7.76 -23.86 11.47
N GLN A 132 -7.86 -24.88 10.60
CA GLN A 132 -6.77 -25.83 10.41
C GLN A 132 -5.50 -25.15 9.87
N LEU A 133 -5.63 -24.15 8.99
CA LEU A 133 -4.47 -23.37 8.55
C LEU A 133 -3.89 -22.55 9.71
N ARG A 134 -4.74 -21.86 10.49
CA ARG A 134 -4.31 -21.12 11.69
C ARG A 134 -3.54 -22.00 12.67
N ASP A 135 -4.09 -23.17 13.01
CA ASP A 135 -3.46 -24.10 13.94
C ASP A 135 -2.08 -24.54 13.43
N LYS A 136 -1.95 -24.82 12.11
CA LYS A 136 -0.65 -25.17 11.51
C LYS A 136 0.34 -24.00 11.52
N LEU A 137 -0.11 -22.77 11.30
CA LEU A 137 0.76 -21.58 11.36
C LEU A 137 1.22 -21.32 12.79
N LEU A 138 0.34 -21.52 13.79
CA LEU A 138 0.68 -21.47 15.22
C LEU A 138 1.69 -22.55 15.60
N ASP A 139 1.46 -23.79 15.18
CA ASP A 139 2.35 -24.93 15.44
C ASP A 139 3.74 -24.76 14.78
N ALA A 140 3.80 -24.04 13.66
CA ALA A 140 5.03 -23.73 12.97
C ALA A 140 5.81 -22.53 13.56
N GLU A 141 5.29 -21.91 14.63
CA GLU A 141 5.88 -20.74 15.29
C GLU A 141 6.13 -19.58 14.32
N ILE A 142 5.30 -19.44 13.28
CA ILE A 142 5.33 -18.26 12.42
C ILE A 142 4.80 -17.08 13.25
N TYR A 143 5.57 -16.00 13.30
CA TYR A 143 5.18 -14.75 13.95
C TYR A 143 4.73 -13.72 12.90
N ASN A 144 3.95 -12.72 13.33
CA ASN A 144 3.49 -11.61 12.48
C ASN A 144 2.72 -12.03 11.23
N TRP A 145 1.73 -12.91 11.41
CA TRP A 145 0.79 -13.28 10.35
C TRP A 145 -0.66 -13.08 10.76
N GLU A 146 -1.54 -12.91 9.78
CA GLU A 146 -2.98 -12.90 9.98
C GLU A 146 -3.71 -13.54 8.80
N ILE A 147 -4.76 -14.32 9.08
CA ILE A 147 -5.71 -14.80 8.06
C ILE A 147 -7.01 -14.00 8.19
N ILE A 148 -7.36 -13.27 7.14
CA ILE A 148 -8.55 -12.42 7.06
C ILE A 148 -9.52 -13.01 6.05
N THR A 149 -10.73 -13.33 6.52
CA THR A 149 -11.82 -13.89 5.70
C THR A 149 -12.80 -12.80 5.26
N THR A 150 -13.46 -12.96 4.12
CA THR A 150 -14.56 -12.07 3.67
C THR A 150 -15.89 -12.30 4.39
N TYR A 151 -16.00 -13.35 5.20
CA TYR A 151 -17.17 -13.66 6.02
C TYR A 151 -16.88 -13.47 7.51
N GLN A 152 -17.92 -13.19 8.28
CA GLN A 152 -17.82 -13.02 9.72
C GLN A 152 -17.66 -14.37 10.45
N GLU A 153 -16.57 -14.53 11.19
CA GLU A 153 -16.31 -15.75 11.97
C GLU A 153 -16.87 -15.68 13.39
N THR A 154 -16.75 -14.51 14.01
CA THR A 154 -17.12 -14.24 15.41
C THR A 154 -17.95 -12.97 15.46
N GLN A 155 -18.98 -12.97 16.30
CA GLN A 155 -19.84 -11.80 16.47
C GLN A 155 -19.05 -10.65 17.12
N GLY A 156 -19.09 -9.49 16.48
CA GLY A 156 -18.44 -8.26 16.98
C GLY A 156 -17.01 -8.04 16.48
N GLU A 157 -16.40 -9.04 15.83
CA GLU A 157 -15.12 -8.87 15.13
C GLU A 157 -15.35 -8.31 13.72
N ARG A 158 -14.43 -7.44 13.28
CA ARG A 158 -14.37 -6.96 11.90
C ARG A 158 -13.90 -8.10 10.99
N TYR A 159 -14.32 -8.08 9.74
CA TYR A 159 -13.94 -9.05 8.72
C TYR A 159 -13.83 -8.38 7.34
N GLY A 160 -13.30 -9.10 6.36
CA GLY A 160 -13.13 -8.63 5.00
C GLY A 160 -12.28 -7.36 4.91
N VAL A 161 -12.72 -6.41 4.09
CA VAL A 161 -12.00 -5.16 3.82
C VAL A 161 -11.81 -4.33 5.09
N GLU A 162 -12.78 -4.32 6.01
CA GLU A 162 -12.66 -3.53 7.25
C GLU A 162 -11.56 -4.07 8.17
N ARG A 163 -11.43 -5.40 8.26
CA ARG A 163 -10.36 -6.02 9.04
C ARG A 163 -9.00 -5.88 8.36
N LEU A 164 -8.95 -6.02 7.03
CA LEU A 164 -7.74 -5.76 6.27
C LEU A 164 -7.27 -4.31 6.44
N ARG A 165 -8.21 -3.36 6.44
CA ARG A 165 -7.89 -1.95 6.69
C ARG A 165 -7.32 -1.75 8.09
N GLU A 166 -7.91 -2.37 9.11
CA GLU A 166 -7.40 -2.30 10.47
C GLU A 166 -5.99 -2.90 10.61
N ALA A 167 -5.70 -4.02 9.96
CA ALA A 167 -4.37 -4.61 9.95
C ALA A 167 -3.34 -3.69 9.28
N ILE A 168 -3.73 -3.01 8.18
CA ILE A 168 -2.90 -1.98 7.55
C ILE A 168 -2.70 -0.77 8.47
N ASP A 169 -3.75 -0.29 9.14
CA ASP A 169 -3.67 0.82 10.10
C ASP A 169 -2.80 0.48 11.33
N ALA A 170 -2.61 -0.80 11.66
CA ALA A 170 -1.82 -1.26 12.79
C ALA A 170 -0.35 -1.56 12.46
N ALA A 171 0.05 -1.53 11.19
CA ALA A 171 1.41 -1.87 10.80
C ALA A 171 2.44 -0.81 11.23
N PRO A 172 3.70 -1.21 11.46
CA PRO A 172 4.77 -0.32 11.96
C PRO A 172 5.34 0.55 10.83
N TRP A 173 4.56 1.52 10.37
CA TRP A 173 4.90 2.42 9.28
C TRP A 173 5.95 3.47 9.65
N GLY A 174 7.22 3.07 9.76
CA GLY A 174 8.37 4.00 9.76
C GLY A 174 8.32 5.09 10.82
N MET A 175 7.42 4.95 11.80
CA MET A 175 7.27 5.86 12.92
C MET A 175 8.42 5.56 13.85
N GLU A 176 9.46 6.40 13.81
CA GLU A 176 10.47 6.37 14.85
C GLU A 176 9.76 6.54 16.21
N GLU A 177 10.17 5.76 17.22
CA GLU A 177 9.67 5.90 18.60
C GLU A 177 9.96 7.32 19.09
N GLY A 178 9.00 8.23 18.90
CA GLY A 178 9.19 9.67 19.15
C GLY A 178 8.25 10.58 18.36
N ASP A 179 7.73 10.14 17.20
CA ASP A 179 6.79 10.91 16.38
C ASP A 179 5.32 10.80 16.86
N GLN A 180 5.11 10.69 18.17
CA GLN A 180 3.78 10.75 18.79
C GLN A 180 3.53 12.11 19.42
N SER A 181 2.98 13.03 18.64
CA SER A 181 1.81 13.84 19.00
C SER A 181 1.59 14.90 17.92
N VAL A 182 0.68 14.68 16.99
CA VAL A 182 -0.08 15.83 16.51
C VAL A 182 -1.10 16.09 17.59
N ASP A 183 -0.98 17.22 18.30
CA ASP A 183 -1.96 17.64 19.28
C ASP A 183 -3.33 17.64 18.61
N VAL A 184 -4.26 16.85 19.13
CA VAL A 184 -5.62 16.69 18.58
C VAL A 184 -6.35 18.05 18.56
N GLU A 185 -5.91 19.02 19.36
CA GLU A 185 -6.40 20.40 19.39
C GLU A 185 -6.02 21.22 18.13
N ASP A 186 -4.97 20.85 17.38
CA ASP A 186 -4.57 21.56 16.16
C ASP A 186 -5.33 21.09 14.91
N ILE A 187 -5.92 19.88 14.94
CA ILE A 187 -6.70 19.32 13.81
C ILE A 187 -8.19 19.63 13.95
N PHE A 188 -8.71 19.61 15.19
CA PHE A 188 -10.08 19.97 15.48
C PHE A 188 -10.06 21.24 16.31
N GLY A 189 -10.01 22.40 15.63
CA GLY A 189 -10.35 23.67 16.26
C GLY A 189 -11.62 23.52 17.10
N PRO A 190 -11.76 24.27 18.22
CA PRO A 190 -12.75 23.96 19.24
C PRO A 190 -14.13 23.82 18.60
N LEU A 191 -14.77 22.67 18.82
CA LEU A 191 -16.16 22.41 18.45
C LEU A 191 -17.06 23.45 19.16
N LYS A 192 -17.19 24.63 18.55
CA LYS A 192 -18.21 25.60 18.93
C LYS A 192 -19.55 25.06 18.45
N LEU A 193 -20.29 24.50 19.41
CA LEU A 193 -21.75 24.45 19.35
C LEU A 193 -22.26 25.89 19.23
N GLU A 194 -22.49 26.37 18.00
CA GLU A 194 -23.15 27.66 17.80
C GLU A 194 -24.66 27.47 17.67
N ALA A 195 -25.34 27.74 18.78
CA ALA A 195 -26.66 28.32 18.74
C ALA A 195 -26.53 29.79 18.31
N LYS A 196 -27.20 30.12 17.19
CA LYS A 196 -27.75 31.41 16.74
C LYS A 196 -27.19 32.75 17.27
N ASP A 197 -27.02 33.60 16.26
CA ASP A 197 -27.25 35.05 16.16
C ASP A 197 -26.05 36.00 16.30
N GLN A 198 -25.75 36.59 15.13
CA GLN A 198 -25.41 37.99 14.84
C GLN A 198 -24.00 38.58 15.09
N GLU A 199 -23.62 39.32 14.04
CA GLU A 199 -22.77 40.52 13.95
C GLU A 199 -21.30 40.37 13.53
N GLU A 200 -21.00 41.23 12.55
CA GLU A 200 -19.77 41.44 11.79
C GLU A 200 -18.61 41.86 12.71
N GLU A 201 -17.38 41.43 12.38
CA GLU A 201 -16.24 42.33 12.29
C GLU A 201 -15.09 41.65 11.51
N GLU A 202 -14.62 42.37 10.49
CA GLU A 202 -13.46 42.04 9.66
C GLU A 202 -12.18 42.28 10.46
N GLU A 203 -11.26 41.31 10.51
CA GLU A 203 -9.85 41.59 10.72
C GLU A 203 -9.01 40.77 9.72
N GLU A 204 -8.25 41.51 8.91
CA GLU A 204 -7.21 41.03 8.00
C GLU A 204 -6.00 40.55 8.83
N GLU A 205 -5.53 39.33 8.58
CA GLU A 205 -4.15 38.95 8.88
C GLU A 205 -3.45 38.49 7.59
N GLU A 206 -2.60 39.38 7.06
CA GLU A 206 -1.50 39.02 6.16
C GLU A 206 -0.49 38.12 6.90
N VAL A 207 -0.34 36.88 6.45
CA VAL A 207 0.87 36.09 6.72
C VAL A 207 1.59 35.84 5.40
N GLY A 208 2.78 36.41 5.33
CA GLY A 208 3.58 36.58 4.12
C GLY A 208 3.95 35.31 3.37
N GLU A 209 3.88 35.45 2.05
CA GLU A 209 4.42 34.55 1.02
C GLU A 209 5.93 34.36 1.17
N GLN A 210 6.39 33.11 1.16
CA GLN A 210 7.62 32.72 0.46
C GLN A 210 7.44 31.33 -0.15
N PHE A 211 6.61 31.23 -1.18
CA PHE A 211 6.83 30.25 -2.24
C PHE A 211 6.92 31.02 -3.55
N LYS A 212 8.09 30.96 -4.17
CA LYS A 212 8.31 31.49 -5.51
C LYS A 212 7.28 30.83 -6.43
N ASP A 213 6.52 31.66 -7.14
CA ASP A 213 5.63 31.26 -8.22
C ASP A 213 6.35 30.30 -9.18
N ILE A 214 6.08 29.00 -9.03
CA ILE A 214 6.30 28.07 -10.12
C ILE A 214 5.10 28.28 -11.03
N ASP A 215 5.34 28.93 -12.18
CA ASP A 215 4.32 29.17 -13.18
C ASP A 215 3.68 27.84 -13.59
N ILE A 216 2.47 27.60 -13.09
CA ILE A 216 1.69 26.38 -13.32
C ILE A 216 1.50 26.16 -14.82
N MET A 217 1.46 27.22 -15.63
CA MET A 217 1.34 27.11 -17.08
C MET A 217 2.63 26.58 -17.73
N THR A 218 3.79 26.89 -17.15
CA THR A 218 5.07 26.32 -17.56
C THR A 218 5.14 24.82 -17.23
N LEU A 219 4.68 24.42 -16.03
CA LEU A 219 4.62 23.01 -15.61
C LEU A 219 3.64 22.19 -16.47
N VAL A 220 2.45 22.72 -16.73
CA VAL A 220 1.45 22.07 -17.60
C VAL A 220 1.97 21.91 -19.03
N SER A 221 2.68 22.91 -19.56
CA SER A 221 3.31 22.83 -20.89
C SER A 221 4.44 21.80 -20.96
N GLN A 222 5.23 21.66 -19.90
CA GLN A 222 6.29 20.63 -19.80
C GLN A 222 5.71 19.22 -19.71
N ILE A 223 4.63 19.02 -18.94
CA ILE A 223 3.94 17.73 -18.81
C ILE A 223 3.27 17.34 -20.14
N GLN A 224 2.67 18.29 -20.85
CA GLN A 224 2.05 18.01 -22.14
C GLN A 224 3.10 17.64 -23.21
N ASN A 225 4.22 18.36 -23.27
CA ASN A 225 5.34 18.02 -24.16
C ASN A 225 5.92 16.62 -23.86
N PHE A 226 5.97 16.22 -22.60
CA PHE A 226 6.43 14.89 -22.20
C PHE A 226 5.46 13.79 -22.65
N LYS A 227 4.16 14.02 -22.52
CA LYS A 227 3.11 13.09 -22.96
C LYS A 227 3.13 12.88 -24.47
N ASP A 228 3.34 13.95 -25.23
CA ASP A 228 3.46 13.88 -26.69
C ASP A 228 4.77 13.17 -27.10
N HIS A 229 5.87 13.33 -26.35
CA HIS A 229 7.12 12.59 -26.57
C HIS A 229 7.01 11.09 -26.27
N ILE A 230 6.26 10.69 -25.24
CA ILE A 230 6.07 9.27 -24.87
C ILE A 230 5.19 8.54 -25.90
N THR A 231 4.20 9.21 -26.46
CA THR A 231 3.26 8.59 -27.40
C THR A 231 3.97 8.09 -28.67
N ASP A 232 5.06 8.75 -29.08
CA ASP A 232 5.93 8.36 -30.18
C ASP A 232 6.91 7.19 -29.87
N LEU A 233 6.99 6.73 -28.62
CA LEU A 233 7.94 5.67 -28.22
C LEU A 233 7.40 4.25 -28.43
N THR A 234 6.14 4.08 -28.81
CA THR A 234 5.50 2.76 -28.95
C THR A 234 5.96 1.96 -30.18
N THR A 235 6.78 2.54 -31.06
CA THR A 235 7.23 1.92 -32.33
C THR A 235 8.76 1.84 -32.51
N ILE A 236 9.55 2.24 -31.50
CA ILE A 236 11.01 2.29 -31.60
C ILE A 236 11.71 1.35 -30.60
N THR A 237 12.97 1.01 -30.90
CA THR A 237 13.75 0.03 -30.12
C THR A 237 14.13 0.59 -28.74
N GLU A 238 14.35 -0.29 -27.76
CA GLU A 238 14.71 0.08 -26.36
C GLU A 238 15.92 1.02 -26.29
N THR A 239 16.92 0.83 -27.15
CA THR A 239 18.11 1.69 -27.22
C THR A 239 17.77 3.11 -27.68
N GLU A 240 16.86 3.26 -28.66
CA GLU A 240 16.41 4.57 -29.14
C GLU A 240 15.50 5.28 -28.13
N LYS A 241 14.71 4.52 -27.37
CA LYS A 241 13.93 5.09 -26.25
C LYS A 241 14.85 5.70 -25.21
N HIS A 242 15.88 4.97 -24.80
CA HIS A 242 16.84 5.43 -23.80
C HIS A 242 17.57 6.71 -24.26
N GLU A 243 18.03 6.76 -25.51
CA GLU A 243 18.75 7.93 -26.04
C GLU A 243 17.85 9.17 -26.13
N ARG A 244 16.56 9.01 -26.49
CA ARG A 244 15.58 10.11 -26.53
C ARG A 244 15.20 10.62 -25.14
N ILE A 245 15.05 9.72 -24.17
CA ILE A 245 14.80 10.09 -22.76
C ILE A 245 15.98 10.90 -22.21
N MET A 246 17.22 10.43 -22.44
CA MET A 246 18.42 11.13 -21.98
C MET A 246 18.59 12.51 -22.64
N LYS A 247 18.21 12.64 -23.92
CA LYS A 247 18.22 13.93 -24.62
C LYS A 247 17.15 14.90 -24.10
N PHE A 248 15.97 14.39 -23.71
CA PHE A 248 14.92 15.19 -23.09
C PHE A 248 15.35 15.69 -21.70
N ILE A 249 15.91 14.81 -20.87
CA ILE A 249 16.44 15.15 -19.55
C ILE A 249 17.54 16.23 -19.67
N ASN A 250 18.45 16.10 -20.63
CA ASN A 250 19.52 17.09 -20.85
C ASN A 250 19.01 18.45 -21.38
N ASN A 251 17.80 18.52 -21.94
CA ASN A 251 17.20 19.76 -22.44
C ASN A 251 16.31 20.47 -21.39
N LEU A 252 15.94 19.78 -20.32
CA LEU A 252 15.37 20.40 -19.13
C LEU A 252 16.52 21.03 -18.32
N ASN A 253 16.90 22.26 -18.67
CA ASN A 253 17.84 23.06 -17.85
C ASN A 253 17.19 23.41 -16.50
N ILE A 254 17.26 22.48 -15.56
CA ILE A 254 17.11 22.70 -14.11
C ILE A 254 18.52 22.68 -13.50
#